data_AF-A0A6C0T349-F1
#
_entry.id   AF-A0A6C0T349-F1
#
_cell.length_a   1.000
_cell.length_b   1.000
_cell.length_c   1.000
_cell.angle_alpha   90.00
_cell.angle_beta   90.00
_cell.angle_gamma   90.00
#
_symmetry.space_group_name_H-M   'P 1'
#
loop_
_entity.id
_entity.type
_entity.pdbx_description
1 polymer ?
#
loop_
_entity_poly.entity_id
_entity_poly.type
_entity_poly.pdbx_seq_one_letter_code
_entity_poly.pdbx_strand_id
1 'polypeptide(L)'
;ERSDSMEVWKLDIPRIPHLFTGTGDLFSALLLAWLHISNGDLSLAMVNSLGSLQEVLHRTSAYADAQVKLGKPYGAKLLELQLIQSEKDIENPPQTFKAIR
;
A
#
# COMPACT_ATOMS: atom_id res chain seq x y z
N GLU A 1 -3.68 14.72 -31.89
CA GLU A 1 -3.47 15.65 -30.76
C GLU A 1 -3.99 14.98 -29.50
N ARG A 2 -3.13 14.63 -28.54
CA ARG A 2 -3.62 14.26 -27.20
C ARG A 2 -3.97 15.58 -26.53
N SER A 3 -5.26 15.84 -26.34
CA SER A 3 -5.70 16.78 -25.33
C SER A 3 -5.21 16.19 -24.01
N ASP A 4 -4.10 16.72 -23.48
CA ASP A 4 -3.52 16.29 -22.21
C ASP A 4 -4.40 16.87 -21.11
N SER A 5 -5.59 16.29 -20.94
CA SER A 5 -6.49 16.66 -19.86
C SER A 5 -5.85 16.18 -18.56
N MET A 6 -5.32 17.11 -17.78
CA MET A 6 -4.78 16.84 -16.46
C MET A 6 -5.83 16.09 -15.62
N GLU A 7 -5.52 14.86 -15.25
CA GLU A 7 -6.37 14.06 -14.39
C GLU A 7 -5.86 14.14 -12.95
N VAL A 8 -6.75 14.43 -12.01
CA VAL A 8 -6.46 14.53 -10.57
C VAL A 8 -7.45 13.66 -9.83
N TRP A 9 -6.96 12.90 -8.86
CA TRP A 9 -7.76 12.06 -7.99
C TRP A 9 -7.37 12.30 -6.54
N LYS A 10 -8.38 12.34 -5.67
CA LYS A 10 -8.25 12.37 -4.22
C LYS A 10 -8.61 11.01 -3.64
N LEU A 11 -7.77 10.53 -2.71
CA LEU A 11 -8.04 9.34 -1.91
C LEU A 11 -7.83 9.68 -0.43
N ASP A 12 -8.82 9.33 0.38
CA ASP A 12 -8.74 9.45 1.84
C ASP A 12 -8.26 8.11 2.41
N ILE A 13 -7.05 8.08 2.97
CA ILE A 13 -6.38 6.87 3.44
C ILE A 13 -6.26 6.93 4.97
N PRO A 14 -6.75 5.91 5.70
CA PRO A 14 -6.62 5.87 7.15
C PRO A 14 -5.15 5.72 7.57
N ARG A 15 -4.74 6.53 8.55
CA ARG A 15 -3.37 6.47 9.09
C ARG A 15 -3.22 5.28 10.03
N ILE A 16 -2.19 4.47 9.80
CA ILE A 16 -1.75 3.45 10.76
C ILE A 16 -0.74 4.10 11.73
N PRO A 17 -0.88 3.90 13.06
CA PRO A 17 -0.08 4.62 14.07
C PRO A 17 1.35 4.07 14.24
N HIS A 18 2.09 3.90 13.15
CA HIS A 18 3.46 3.38 13.12
C HIS A 18 4.31 4.15 12.11
N LEU A 19 5.63 4.17 12.32
CA LEU A 19 6.60 4.75 11.40
C LEU A 19 7.27 3.63 10.60
N PHE A 20 6.82 3.45 9.36
CA PHE A 20 7.36 2.45 8.45
C PHE A 20 8.43 3.07 7.53
N THR A 21 9.38 2.24 7.10
CA THR A 21 10.38 2.56 6.08
C THR A 21 10.12 1.74 4.81
N GLY A 22 10.54 2.25 3.64
CA GLY A 22 10.36 1.57 2.35
C GLY A 22 8.94 1.61 1.75
N THR A 23 8.00 2.30 2.39
CA THR A 23 6.60 2.41 1.90
C THR A 23 6.49 3.20 0.60
N GLY A 24 7.32 4.22 0.40
CA GLY A 24 7.37 4.99 -0.85
C GLY A 24 7.93 4.18 -2.02
N ASP A 25 8.94 3.36 -1.76
CA ASP A 25 9.52 2.44 -2.75
C ASP A 25 8.50 1.39 -3.17
N LEU A 26 7.83 0.78 -2.19
CA LEU A 26 6.76 -0.19 -2.42
C LEU A 26 5.59 0.44 -3.18
N PHE A 27 5.11 1.62 -2.77
CA PHE A 27 4.02 2.32 -3.44
C PHE A 27 4.36 2.61 -4.91
N SER A 28 5.57 3.10 -5.18
CA SER A 28 6.01 3.43 -6.54
C SER A 28 6.07 2.19 -7.43
N ALA A 29 6.57 1.06 -6.91
CA ALA A 29 6.61 -0.21 -7.62
C ALA A 29 5.20 -0.76 -7.91
N LEU A 30 4.30 -0.73 -6.93
CA LEU A 30 2.89 -1.14 -7.09
C LEU A 30 2.17 -0.27 -8.12
N LEU A 31 2.33 1.05 -8.03
CA LEU A 31 1.70 2.00 -8.94
C LEU A 31 2.15 1.77 -10.38
N LEU A 32 3.45 1.57 -10.59
CA LEU A 32 4.00 1.25 -11.91
C LEU A 32 3.39 -0.05 -12.48
N ALA A 33 3.33 -1.11 -11.67
CA ALA A 33 2.75 -2.39 -12.10
C ALA A 33 1.26 -2.25 -12.42
N TRP A 34 0.49 -1.59 -11.56
CA TRP A 34 -0.95 -1.46 -11.74
C TRP A 34 -1.33 -0.52 -12.88
N LEU A 35 -0.54 0.54 -13.16
CA LEU A 35 -0.73 1.37 -14.35
C LEU A 35 -0.56 0.55 -15.64
N HIS A 36 0.38 -0.39 -15.65
CA HIS A 36 0.56 -1.30 -16.78
C HIS A 36 -0.63 -2.26 -16.91
N ILE A 37 -1.03 -2.92 -15.82
CA ILE A 37 -2.13 -3.90 -15.80
C ILE A 37 -3.47 -3.24 -16.14
N SER A 38 -3.71 -2.01 -15.69
CA SER A 38 -4.96 -1.27 -15.89
C SER A 38 -5.02 -0.52 -17.22
N ASN A 39 -4.04 -0.69 -18.12
CA ASN A 39 -3.92 0.04 -19.37
C ASN A 39 -3.94 1.58 -19.21
N GLY A 40 -3.33 2.07 -18.12
CA GLY A 40 -3.22 3.49 -17.82
C GLY A 40 -4.44 4.11 -17.11
N ASP A 41 -5.41 3.31 -16.65
CA ASP A 41 -6.44 3.79 -15.74
C ASP A 41 -5.81 4.14 -14.38
N LEU A 42 -5.61 5.45 -14.16
CA LEU A 42 -4.95 5.99 -12.96
C LEU A 42 -5.79 5.76 -11.70
N SER A 43 -7.12 5.84 -11.81
CA SER A 43 -8.03 5.65 -10.67
C SER A 43 -7.93 4.22 -10.14
N LEU A 44 -8.08 3.25 -11.05
CA LEU A 44 -7.97 1.83 -10.72
C LEU A 44 -6.57 1.49 -10.22
N ALA A 45 -5.53 2.04 -10.84
CA ALA A 45 -4.15 1.80 -10.43
C ALA A 45 -3.87 2.33 -9.02
N MET A 46 -4.34 3.53 -8.69
CA MET A 46 -4.21 4.12 -7.36
C MET A 46 -4.94 3.30 -6.30
N VAL A 47 -6.19 2.89 -6.56
CA VAL A 47 -7.00 2.08 -5.62
C VAL A 47 -6.32 0.74 -5.34
N ASN A 48 -5.87 0.03 -6.37
CA ASN A 48 -5.22 -1.27 -6.19
C ASN A 48 -3.86 -1.14 -5.50
N SER A 49 -3.05 -0.14 -5.86
CA SER A 49 -1.74 0.08 -5.24
C SER A 49 -1.85 0.41 -3.75
N LEU A 50 -2.81 1.25 -3.39
CA LEU A 50 -3.07 1.59 -2.00
C LEU A 50 -3.72 0.44 -1.23
N GLY A 51 -4.57 -0.36 -1.88
CA GLY A 51 -5.12 -1.61 -1.36
C GLY A 51 -4.01 -2.55 -0.90
N SER A 52 -3.08 -2.89 -1.79
CA SER A 52 -1.93 -3.74 -1.47
C SER A 52 -1.04 -3.12 -0.38
N LEU A 53 -0.71 -1.82 -0.50
CA LEU A 53 0.14 -1.14 0.48
C LEU A 53 -0.48 -1.19 1.87
N GLN A 54 -1.79 -0.96 2.00
CA GLN A 54 -2.43 -0.94 3.31
C GLN A 54 -2.52 -2.32 3.96
N GLU A 55 -2.77 -3.38 3.20
CA GLU A 55 -2.71 -4.74 3.76
C GLU A 55 -1.30 -5.12 4.22
N VAL A 56 -0.26 -4.74 3.45
CA VAL A 56 1.14 -4.92 3.87
C VAL A 56 1.40 -4.19 5.19
N LEU A 57 0.94 -2.95 5.33
CA LEU A 57 1.14 -2.14 6.53
C LEU A 57 0.35 -2.68 7.73
N HIS A 58 -0.90 -3.09 7.54
CA HIS A 58 -1.71 -3.72 8.58
C HIS A 58 -1.07 -5.02 9.07
N ARG A 59 -0.60 -5.88 8.16
CA ARG A 59 0.11 -7.11 8.52
C ARG A 59 1.41 -6.84 9.26
N THR A 60 2.17 -5.85 8.80
CA THR A 60 3.42 -5.43 9.46
C THR A 60 3.16 -4.90 10.86
N SER A 61 2.14 -4.06 11.04
CA SER A 61 1.71 -3.57 12.36
C SER A 61 1.29 -4.71 13.29
N ALA A 62 0.44 -5.62 12.80
CA ALA A 62 -0.05 -6.75 13.59
C ALA A 62 1.09 -7.69 14.01
N TYR A 63 2.06 -7.92 13.12
CA TYR A 63 3.27 -8.66 13.46
C TYR A 63 4.08 -7.96 14.56
N ALA A 64 4.35 -6.66 14.42
CA ALA A 64 5.08 -5.87 15.42
C ALA A 64 4.40 -5.92 16.79
N ASP A 65 3.08 -5.70 16.84
CA ASP A 65 2.28 -5.76 18.07
C ASP A 65 2.35 -7.14 18.73
N ALA A 66 2.28 -8.21 17.94
CA ALA A 66 2.41 -9.58 18.45
C ALA A 66 3.81 -9.84 19.03
N GLN A 67 4.87 -9.35 18.37
CA GLN A 67 6.24 -9.51 18.86
C GLN A 67 6.48 -8.74 20.17
N VAL A 68 5.92 -7.53 20.30
CA VAL A 68 6.01 -6.74 21.54
C VAL A 68 5.28 -7.44 22.69
N LYS A 69 4.10 -8.03 22.44
CA LYS A 69 3.38 -8.84 23.44
C LYS A 69 4.17 -10.06 23.93
N LEU A 70 5.05 -10.60 23.08
CA LEU A 70 5.98 -11.68 23.44
C LEU A 70 7.25 -11.19 24.17
N GLY A 71 7.31 -9.90 24.53
CA GLY A 71 8.42 -9.30 25.27
C GLY A 71 9.60 -8.85 24.41
N LYS A 72 9.47 -8.83 23.07
CA LYS A 72 10.52 -8.26 22.22
C LYS A 72 10.50 -6.73 22.31
N PRO A 73 11.68 -6.08 22.31
CA PRO A 73 11.74 -4.62 22.31
C PRO A 73 11.16 -4.07 21.01
N TYR A 74 10.30 -3.06 21.14
CA TYR A 74 9.80 -2.31 19.99
C TYR A 74 10.94 -1.58 19.29
N GLY A 75 10.92 -1.58 17.95
CA GLY A 75 11.94 -0.88 17.15
C GLY A 75 11.79 -1.13 15.66
N ALA A 76 12.60 -0.42 14.86
CA ALA A 76 12.54 -0.43 13.40
C ALA A 76 12.57 -1.85 12.80
N LYS A 77 13.37 -2.76 13.39
CA LYS A 77 13.47 -4.16 12.94
C LYS A 77 12.13 -4.91 12.95
N LEU A 78 11.21 -4.56 13.85
CA LEU A 78 9.88 -5.19 13.90
C LEU A 78 8.91 -4.60 12.86
N LEU A 79 9.24 -3.42 12.31
CA LEU A 79 8.45 -2.71 11.31
C LEU A 79 8.98 -2.87 9.88
N GLU A 80 9.92 -3.80 9.68
CA GLU A 80 10.30 -4.25 8.34
C GLU A 80 9.07 -4.87 7.65
N LEU A 81 8.81 -4.39 6.43
CA LEU A 81 7.61 -4.71 5.69
C LEU A 81 7.47 -6.23 5.49
N GLN A 82 6.31 -6.77 5.86
CA GLN A 82 6.00 -8.20 5.74
C GLN A 82 5.62 -8.58 4.31
N LEU A 83 6.50 -8.33 3.33
CA LEU A 83 6.21 -8.45 1.90
C LEU A 83 5.87 -9.89 1.48
N ILE A 84 6.70 -10.86 1.87
CA ILE A 84 6.51 -12.28 1.53
C ILE A 84 5.18 -12.78 2.09
N GLN A 85 4.88 -12.40 3.34
CA GLN A 85 3.62 -12.78 4.00
C GLN A 85 2.40 -12.07 3.40
N SER A 86 2.60 -11.03 2.59
CA SER A 86 1.56 -10.23 1.94
C SER A 86 1.41 -10.52 0.46
N GLU A 87 2.09 -11.54 -0.09
CA GLU A 87 2.08 -11.89 -1.51
C GLU A 87 0.66 -11.89 -2.11
N LYS A 88 -0.28 -12.56 -1.44
CA LYS A 88 -1.67 -12.68 -1.92
C LYS A 88 -2.39 -11.34 -2.07
N ASP A 89 -2.14 -10.38 -1.17
CA ASP A 89 -2.76 -9.05 -1.25
C ASP A 89 -2.04 -8.13 -2.23
N ILE A 90 -0.77 -8.43 -2.55
CA ILE A 90 -0.03 -7.76 -3.62
C ILE A 90 -0.57 -8.22 -4.98
N GLU A 91 -0.77 -9.53 -5.15
CA GLU A 91 -1.35 -10.10 -6.38
C GLU A 91 -2.82 -9.73 -6.55
N ASN A 92 -3.60 -9.75 -5.46
CA ASN A 92 -5.05 -9.54 -5.46
C ASN A 92 -5.44 -8.48 -4.41
N PRO A 93 -5.20 -7.18 -4.69
CA PRO A 93 -5.49 -6.11 -3.75
C PRO A 93 -6.97 -6.01 -3.41
N PRO A 94 -7.31 -5.77 -2.13
CA PRO A 94 -8.67 -5.42 -1.76
C PRO A 94 -9.00 -4.01 -2.27
N GLN A 95 -10.15 -3.86 -2.90
CA GLN A 95 -10.64 -2.56 -3.39
C GLN A 95 -11.37 -1.80 -2.28
N THR A 96 -10.64 -1.49 -1.21
CA THR A 96 -11.17 -0.82 0.00
C THR A 96 -11.18 0.71 -0.13
N PHE A 97 -10.48 1.26 -1.11
CA PHE A 97 -10.41 2.70 -1.36
C PHE A 97 -11.36 3.14 -2.46
N LYS A 98 -11.84 4.38 -2.33
CA LYS A 98 -12.59 5.07 -3.37
C LYS A 98 -11.80 6.29 -3.82
N ALA A 99 -11.47 6.33 -5.10
CA ALA A 99 -10.94 7.53 -5.73
C ALA A 99 -12.08 8.50 -6.06
N ILE A 100 -11.90 9.75 -5.66
CA ILE A 100 -12.83 10.85 -5.91
C ILE A 100 -12.13 11.83 -6.83
N ARG A 101 -12.79 12.19 -7.94
CA ARG A 101 -12.25 13.15 -8.90
C ARG A 101 -12.39 14.58 -8.40
#